data_AF-A0A0M9YMP2-F1
#
_entry.id   AF-A0A0M9YMP2-F1
#
_cell.length_a   1.000
_cell.length_b   1.000
_cell.length_c   1.000
_cell.angle_alpha   90.00
_cell.angle_beta   90.00
_cell.angle_gamma   90.00
#
_symmetry.space_group_name_H-M   'P 1'
#
loop_
_entity.id
_entity.type
_entity.pdbx_description
1 polymer ?
#
loop_
_entity_poly.entity_id
_entity_poly.type
_entity_poly.pdbx_seq_one_letter_code
_entity_poly.pdbx_strand_id
1 'polypeptide(L)' 'MLAAEGFERGEEKRMLAAEGFERGEENTVIAKDLRVSVRSVERWRRDWRAHGRAGLRS' A
#
# COMPACT_ATOMS: atom_id res chain seq x y z
N MET A 1 19.99 3.05 15.56
CA MET A 1 18.60 2.84 16.00
C MET A 1 17.70 3.47 14.94
N LEU A 2 17.46 2.76 13.83
CA LEU A 2 16.88 3.31 12.59
C LEU A 2 15.66 2.46 12.21
N ALA A 3 14.47 2.74 12.76
CA ALA A 3 13.25 2.06 12.30
C ALA A 3 11.91 2.70 12.74
N ALA A 4 11.85 3.94 13.23
CA ALA A 4 10.57 4.48 13.76
C ALA A 4 9.92 5.57 12.90
N GLU A 5 10.68 6.45 12.26
CA GLU A 5 10.09 7.65 11.61
C GLU A 5 9.51 7.41 10.19
N GLY A 6 9.65 6.19 9.66
CA GLY A 6 9.15 5.78 8.35
C GLY A 6 7.95 4.83 8.38
N PHE A 7 7.67 4.18 9.51
CA PHE A 7 6.62 3.16 9.62
C PHE A 7 5.22 3.77 9.74
N GLU A 8 5.07 4.85 10.50
CA GLU A 8 3.78 5.52 10.69
C GLU A 8 3.23 6.11 9.38
N ARG A 9 4.11 6.69 8.55
CA ARG A 9 3.77 7.11 7.17
C ARG A 9 3.50 5.95 6.22
N GLY A 10 4.02 4.76 6.53
CA GLY A 10 3.88 3.57 5.70
C GLY A 10 2.53 2.89 5.90
N GLU A 11 1.98 2.89 7.11
CA GLU A 11 0.66 2.30 7.40
C GLU A 11 -0.47 3.13 6.78
N GLU A 12 -0.41 4.46 6.89
CA GLU A 12 -1.38 5.36 6.24
C GLU A 12 -1.46 5.11 4.73
N LYS A 13 -0.30 5.06 4.05
CA LYS A 13 -0.24 4.80 2.61
C LYS A 13 -0.77 3.43 2.24
N ARG A 14 -0.54 2.40 3.06
CA ARG A 14 -1.06 1.06 2.81
C ARG A 14 -2.59 1.01 2.92
N MET A 15 -3.17 1.75 3.86
CA MET A 15 -4.63 1.85 3.99
C MET A 15 -5.26 2.60 2.81
N LEU A 16 -4.67 3.72 2.39
CA LEU A 16 -5.10 4.44 1.19
C LEU A 16 -4.94 3.59 -0.08
N ALA A 17 -3.88 2.79 -0.19
CA ALA A 17 -3.71 1.82 -1.27
C ALA A 17 -4.82 0.77 -1.24
N ALA A 18 -5.23 0.31 -0.06
CA ALA A 18 -6.31 -0.65 0.10
C ALA A 18 -7.65 -0.11 -0.43
N GLU A 19 -7.94 1.16 -0.16
CA GLU A 19 -9.13 1.83 -0.69
C GLU A 19 -9.10 1.91 -2.22
N GLY A 20 -7.95 2.27 -2.81
CA GLY A 20 -7.78 2.26 -4.26
C GLY A 20 -7.92 0.87 -4.86
N PHE A 21 -7.41 -0.15 -4.15
CA PHE A 21 -7.54 -1.54 -4.56
C PHE A 21 -8.99 -2.04 -4.58
N GLU A 22 -9.81 -1.62 -3.62
CA GLU A 22 -11.25 -1.94 -3.55
C GLU A 22 -12.06 -1.23 -4.64
N ARG A 23 -11.66 0.00 -5.00
CA ARG A 23 -12.24 0.73 -6.14
C ARG A 23 -11.82 0.17 -7.50
N GLY A 24 -10.87 -0.77 -7.52
CA GLY A 24 -10.35 -1.37 -8.76
C GLY A 24 -9.37 -0.47 -9.51
N GLU A 25 -8.77 0.51 -8.84
CA GLU A 25 -7.78 1.40 -9.46
C GLU A 25 -6.50 0.65 -9.84
N GLU A 26 -5.83 1.15 -10.89
CA GLU A 26 -4.55 0.61 -11.34
C GLU A 26 -3.42 0.92 -10.36
N ASN A 27 -2.47 -0.01 -10.23
CA ASN A 27 -1.32 0.14 -9.34
C ASN A 27 -0.48 1.38 -9.65
N THR A 28 -0.44 1.83 -10.91
CA THR A 28 0.28 3.03 -11.37
C THR A 28 -0.37 4.32 -10.86
N VAL A 29 -1.71 4.38 -10.85
CA VAL A 29 -2.48 5.51 -10.32
C VAL A 29 -2.27 5.62 -8.81
N ILE A 30 -2.43 4.50 -8.11
CA ILE A 30 -2.21 4.42 -6.65
C ILE A 30 -0.75 4.79 -6.29
N ALA A 31 0.23 4.32 -7.05
CA ALA A 31 1.64 4.65 -6.82
C ALA A 31 1.93 6.14 -6.95
N LYS A 32 1.34 6.78 -7.97
CA LYS A 32 1.48 8.23 -8.21
C LYS A 32 0.84 9.04 -7.10
N ASP A 33 -0.37 8.68 -6.68
CA ASP A 33 -1.13 9.37 -5.64
C ASP A 33 -0.40 9.32 -4.29
N LEU A 34 0.06 8.12 -3.91
CA LEU A 34 0.76 7.88 -2.64
C LEU A 34 2.25 8.25 -2.66
N ARG A 35 2.75 8.67 -3.83
CA ARG A 35 4.17 8.97 -4.09
C ARG A 35 5.10 7.85 -3.66
N VAL A 36 4.76 6.62 -4.05
CA VAL A 36 5.57 5.41 -3.84
C VAL A 36 5.92 4.78 -5.17
N SER A 37 6.90 3.88 -5.19
CA SER A 37 7.21 3.10 -6.38
C SER A 37 6.10 2.11 -6.69
N VAL A 38 5.81 1.91 -7.99
CA VAL A 38 4.86 0.90 -8.48
C VAL A 38 5.16 -0.49 -7.88
N ARG A 39 6.44 -0.85 -7.76
CA ARG A 39 6.88 -2.11 -7.16
C ARG A 39 6.39 -2.32 -5.71
N SER A 40 6.28 -1.25 -4.92
CA SER A 40 5.71 -1.34 -3.56
C SER A 40 4.21 -1.62 -3.63
N VAL A 41 3.50 -0.94 -4.54
CA VAL A 41 2.07 -1.13 -4.75
C VAL A 41 1.78 -2.52 -5.31
N GLU A 42 2.61 -3.07 -6.19
CA GLU A 42 2.47 -4.44 -6.68
C GLU A 42 2.64 -5.48 -5.56
N ARG A 43 3.61 -5.27 -4.66
CA ARG A 43 3.76 -6.11 -3.46
C ARG A 43 2.50 -6.02 -2.60
N TRP A 44 2.05 -4.81 -2.27
CA TRP A 44 0.82 -4.58 -1.52
C TRP A 44 -0.40 -5.21 -2.18
N ARG A 45 -0.54 -5.11 -3.50
CA ARG A 45 -1.64 -5.71 -4.27
C ARG A 45 -1.63 -7.23 -4.14
N ARG A 46 -0.46 -7.86 -4.13
CA ARG A 46 -0.32 -9.30 -3.92
C ARG A 46 -0.77 -9.72 -2.52
N ASP A 47 -0.32 -9.00 -1.49
CA ASP A 47 -0.70 -9.28 -0.10
C ASP A 47 -2.20 -8.99 0.15
N TRP A 48 -2.73 -7.93 -0.48
CA TRP A 48 -4.15 -7.58 -0.44
C TRP A 48 -5.04 -8.59 -1.17
N ARG A 49 -4.60 -9.16 -2.30
CA ARG A 49 -5.33 -10.24 -2.98
C ARG A 49 -5.40 -11.52 -2.14
N ALA A 50 -4.39 -11.77 -1.31
CA ALA A 50 -4.31 -12.97 -0.47
C ALA A 50 -5.08 -12.82 0.86
N HIS A 51 -5.02 -11.64 1.49
CA HIS A 51 -5.51 -11.44 2.86
C HIS A 51 -6.40 -10.19 3.02
N GLY A 52 -6.78 -9.53 1.92
CA GLY A 52 -7.52 -8.28 1.94
C GLY A 52 -6.76 -7.16 2.65
N ARG A 53 -7.48 -6.22 3.28
CA ARG A 53 -6.90 -5.16 4.11
C ARG A 53 -6.02 -5.69 5.26
N ALA A 54 -6.23 -6.92 5.72
CA ALA A 54 -5.39 -7.51 6.77
C ALA A 54 -3.95 -7.80 6.30
N GLY A 55 -3.75 -8.10 5.01
CA GLY A 55 -2.42 -8.31 4.43
C GLY A 55 -1.58 -7.03 4.34
N LEU A 56 -2.20 -5.86 4.51
CA LEU A 56 -1.56 -4.55 4.41
C LEU A 56 -1.22 -3.94 5.78
N ARG A 57 -1.54 -4.61 6.89
CA ARG A 57 -1.20 -4.16 8.25
C ARG A 57 0.15 -4.68 8.76
N SER A 58 0.99 -5.21 7.87
CA SER A 58 2.26 -5.88 8.21
C SER A 58 3.51 -5.18 7.69
#